data_AF-X0XX75-F1
#
_entry.id   AF-X0XX75-F1
#
_cell.length_a   1.000
_cell.length_b   1.000
_cell.length_c   1.000
_cell.angle_alpha   90.00
_cell.angle_beta   90.00
_cell.angle_gamma   90.00
#
_symmetry.space_group_name_H-M   'P 1'
#
loop_
_entity.id
_entity.type
_entity.pdbx_description
1 polymer ?
#
loop_
_entity_poly.entity_id
_entity_poly.type
_entity_poly.pdbx_seq_one_letter_code
_entity_poly.pdbx_strand_id
1 'polypeptide(L)'
;YGLSIAPALAMVSRIMGQAFTEFDDLARSGIAELGNVITGRASIKLAEAGFESNITPPTLVQGKGIKISTLQFPRVVVPLKTEVGELTVHIALRQTPANAASEIFVPILTSVGT
;
A
#
# COMPACT_ATOMS: atom_id res chain seq x y z
N TYR A 1 -1.80 1.82 0.90
CA TYR A 1 -2.50 1.47 2.15
C TYR A 1 -2.21 2.56 3.18
N GLY A 2 -3.18 2.92 4.00
CA GLY A 2 -3.04 3.94 5.05
C GLY A 2 -3.50 3.40 6.40
N LEU A 3 -2.64 3.49 7.41
CA LEU A 3 -2.87 3.10 8.79
C LEU A 3 -2.22 4.14 9.71
N SER A 4 -2.83 4.41 10.85
CA SER A 4 -2.13 5.09 11.96
C SER A 4 -1.32 4.08 12.76
N ILE A 5 -0.37 4.56 13.58
CA ILE A 5 0.57 3.71 14.31
C ILE A 5 -0.13 2.73 15.27
N ALA A 6 -1.15 3.16 15.99
CA ALA A 6 -1.81 2.30 16.97
C ALA A 6 -2.50 1.06 16.32
N PRO A 7 -3.34 1.22 15.29
CA PRO A 7 -3.84 0.08 14.50
C PRO A 7 -2.75 -0.75 13.85
N ALA A 8 -1.67 -0.14 13.35
CA ALA A 8 -0.55 -0.87 12.76
C ALA A 8 0.13 -1.80 13.78
N LEU A 9 0.40 -1.31 15.00
CA LEU A 9 0.96 -2.10 16.09
C LEU A 9 0.04 -3.23 16.52
N ALA A 10 -1.25 -2.93 16.70
CA ALA A 10 -2.23 -3.95 17.07
C ALA A 10 -2.38 -5.02 15.98
N MET A 11 -2.33 -4.63 14.70
CA MET A 11 -2.41 -5.55 13.57
C MET A 11 -1.19 -6.46 13.49
N VAL A 12 0.03 -5.90 13.52
CA VAL A 12 1.26 -6.71 13.47
C VAL A 12 1.40 -7.60 14.71
N SER A 13 0.93 -7.13 15.88
CA SER A 13 0.91 -7.95 17.10
C SER A 13 0.05 -9.21 16.94
N ARG A 14 -1.12 -9.09 16.31
CA ARG A 14 -1.99 -10.24 16.02
C ARG A 14 -1.39 -11.16 14.96
N ILE A 15 -0.75 -10.60 13.93
CA ILE A 15 -0.12 -11.39 12.85
C ILE A 15 1.05 -12.22 13.40
N MET A 16 1.88 -11.63 14.26
CA MET A 16 3.09 -12.27 14.76
C MET A 16 2.91 -13.01 16.09
N GLY A 17 1.73 -12.91 16.71
CA GLY A 17 1.42 -13.57 17.99
C GLY A 17 2.22 -13.02 19.18
N GLN A 18 2.74 -11.79 19.10
CA GLN A 18 3.48 -11.13 20.17
C GLN A 18 3.07 -9.66 20.28
N ALA A 19 3.16 -9.07 21.47
CA ALA A 19 2.79 -7.67 21.65
C ALA A 19 3.89 -6.71 21.17
N PHE A 20 3.52 -5.74 20.34
CA PHE A 20 4.39 -4.62 19.96
C PHE A 20 3.90 -3.32 20.60
N THR A 21 4.80 -2.65 21.31
CA THR A 21 4.55 -1.33 21.91
C THR A 21 5.14 -0.19 21.08
N GLU A 22 6.06 -0.51 20.17
CA GLU A 22 6.78 0.46 19.34
C GLU A 22 6.80 0.00 17.89
N PHE A 23 6.75 0.97 16.96
CA PHE A 23 6.78 0.69 15.52
C PHE A 23 8.22 0.62 15.03
N ASP A 24 8.93 -0.40 15.53
CA ASP A 24 10.32 -0.70 15.23
C ASP A 24 10.51 -1.39 13.86
N ASP A 25 11.73 -1.84 13.58
CA ASP A 25 12.06 -2.48 12.30
C ASP A 25 11.27 -3.77 12.06
N LEU A 26 10.97 -4.54 13.11
CA LEU A 26 10.24 -5.79 13.00
C LEU A 26 8.75 -5.53 12.76
N ALA A 27 8.15 -4.60 13.52
CA ALA A 27 6.78 -4.14 13.31
C ALA A 27 6.60 -3.56 11.89
N ARG A 28 7.57 -2.74 11.45
CA ARG A 28 7.59 -2.17 10.10
C ARG A 28 7.64 -3.26 9.03
N SER A 29 8.50 -4.27 9.20
CA SER A 29 8.62 -5.41 8.29
C SER A 29 7.32 -6.21 8.21
N GLY A 30 6.67 -6.50 9.35
CA GLY A 30 5.41 -7.22 9.37
C GLY A 30 4.27 -6.50 8.64
N ILE A 31 4.19 -5.17 8.78
CA ILE A 31 3.21 -4.36 8.01
C ILE A 31 3.58 -4.27 6.53
N ALA A 32 4.86 -4.15 6.20
CA ALA A 32 5.29 -4.18 4.80
C ALA A 32 4.89 -5.51 4.13
N GLU A 33 5.11 -6.63 4.82
CA GLU A 33 4.78 -7.96 4.31
C GLU A 33 3.27 -8.16 4.16
N LEU A 34 2.45 -7.65 5.10
CA LEU A 34 1.01 -7.61 4.92
C LEU A 34 0.62 -6.86 3.62
N GLY A 35 1.25 -5.72 3.36
CA GLY A 35 1.05 -4.96 2.11
C GLY A 35 1.43 -5.76 0.87
N ASN A 36 2.56 -6.47 0.91
CA ASN A 36 3.03 -7.33 -0.18
C ASN A 36 2.04 -8.45 -0.47
N VAL A 37 1.57 -9.16 0.57
CA VAL A 37 0.61 -10.25 0.45
C VAL A 37 -0.71 -9.78 -0.15
N ILE A 38 -1.27 -8.66 0.34
CA ILE A 38 -2.52 -8.09 -0.20
C ILE A 38 -2.34 -7.76 -1.69
N THR A 39 -1.23 -7.11 -2.03
CA THR A 39 -0.94 -6.68 -3.40
C THR A 39 -0.74 -7.88 -4.33
N GLY A 40 0.06 -8.87 -3.94
CA GLY A 40 0.29 -10.09 -4.73
C GLY A 40 -1.00 -10.88 -4.95
N ARG A 41 -1.86 -11.01 -3.93
CA ARG A 41 -3.16 -11.67 -4.06
C ARG A 41 -4.10 -10.91 -5.00
N ALA A 42 -4.06 -9.58 -4.98
CA ALA A 42 -4.83 -8.75 -5.92
C ALA A 42 -4.34 -8.96 -7.37
N SER A 43 -3.02 -9.02 -7.60
CA SER A 43 -2.45 -9.27 -8.93
C SER A 43 -2.87 -10.61 -9.51
N ILE A 44 -2.81 -11.67 -8.70
CA ILE A 44 -3.25 -13.01 -9.13
C ILE A 44 -4.72 -12.98 -9.53
N LYS A 45 -5.59 -12.38 -8.70
CA LYS A 45 -7.03 -12.30 -8.98
C LYS A 45 -7.37 -11.47 -10.22
N LEU A 46 -6.62 -10.41 -10.48
CA LEU A 46 -6.77 -9.62 -11.71
C LEU A 46 -6.38 -10.43 -12.95
N ALA A 47 -5.27 -11.17 -12.88
CA ALA A 47 -4.84 -12.05 -13.96
C ALA A 47 -5.86 -13.19 -14.21
N GLU A 48 -6.38 -13.82 -13.16
CA GLU A 48 -7.45 -14.83 -13.25
C GLU A 48 -8.73 -14.28 -13.89
N ALA A 49 -9.00 -12.98 -13.74
CA ALA A 49 -10.12 -12.29 -14.39
C ALA A 49 -9.85 -11.87 -15.85
N GLY A 50 -8.70 -12.26 -16.42
CA GLY A 50 -8.31 -11.95 -17.80
C GLY A 50 -7.59 -10.61 -17.99
N PHE A 51 -7.22 -9.93 -16.90
CA PHE A 51 -6.47 -8.68 -16.95
C PHE A 51 -5.02 -8.92 -16.56
N GLU A 52 -4.14 -9.10 -17.56
CA GLU A 52 -2.71 -9.08 -17.31
C GLU A 52 -2.31 -7.71 -16.74
N SER A 53 -1.79 -7.72 -15.51
CA SER A 53 -1.49 -6.52 -14.76
C SER A 53 -0.03 -6.54 -14.33
N ASN A 54 0.71 -5.49 -14.69
CA ASN A 54 2.04 -5.25 -14.15
C ASN A 54 1.88 -4.44 -12.85
N ILE A 55 1.88 -5.13 -11.72
CA ILE A 55 1.73 -4.49 -10.41
C ILE A 55 3.09 -4.37 -9.76
N THR A 56 3.53 -3.13 -9.54
CA THR A 56 4.73 -2.84 -8.76
C THR A 56 4.49 -3.20 -7.30
N PRO A 57 5.47 -3.82 -6.60
CA PRO A 57 5.38 -4.03 -5.17
C PRO A 57 5.04 -2.74 -4.42
N PRO A 58 4.26 -2.81 -3.34
CA PRO A 58 3.88 -1.61 -2.59
C PRO A 58 5.11 -0.98 -1.91
N THR A 59 5.18 0.35 -1.92
CA THR A 59 6.17 1.09 -1.14
C THR A 59 5.58 1.44 0.22
N LEU A 60 6.28 1.09 1.31
CA LEU A 60 5.93 1.55 2.65
C LEU A 60 6.51 2.95 2.90
N VAL A 61 5.65 3.86 3.35
CA VAL A 61 6.02 5.25 3.67
C VAL A 61 5.58 5.53 5.11
N GLN A 62 6.51 6.00 5.95
CA GLN A 62 6.28 6.26 7.37
C GLN A 62 6.68 7.69 7.75
N GLY A 63 5.82 8.39 8.50
CA GLY A 63 6.13 9.70 9.08
C GLY A 63 4.86 10.41 9.58
N LYS A 64 5.04 11.40 10.47
CA LYS A 64 3.93 12.20 10.99
C LYS A 64 3.47 13.21 9.93
N GLY A 65 2.16 13.27 9.66
CA GLY A 65 1.58 14.27 8.76
C GLY A 65 1.93 14.08 7.28
N ILE A 66 2.37 12.87 6.87
CA ILE A 66 2.68 12.61 5.46
C ILE A 66 1.43 12.77 4.61
N LYS A 67 1.49 13.73 3.68
CA LYS A 67 0.55 13.86 2.57
C LYS A 67 1.22 13.26 1.35
N ILE A 68 0.76 12.09 0.91
CA ILE A 68 1.21 11.52 -0.35
C ILE A 68 0.48 12.25 -1.47
N SER A 69 1.11 13.29 -2.02
CA SER A 69 0.70 13.93 -3.26
C SER A 69 0.85 12.92 -4.39
N THR A 70 -0.22 12.20 -4.61
CA THR A 70 -0.36 11.21 -5.67
C THR A 70 -0.84 11.97 -6.91
N LEU A 71 -0.36 11.58 -8.09
CA LEU A 71 -0.83 12.12 -9.36
C LEU A 71 -2.37 12.20 -9.37
N GLN A 72 -2.93 13.23 -10.00
CA GLN A 72 -4.37 13.42 -10.15
C GLN A 72 -4.95 12.37 -11.13
N PHE A 73 -4.95 11.10 -10.72
CA PHE A 73 -5.70 10.04 -11.37
C PHE A 73 -6.93 9.67 -10.52
N PRO A 74 -8.07 9.35 -11.16
CA PRO A 74 -9.21 8.79 -10.47
C PRO A 74 -8.82 7.55 -9.68
N ARG A 75 -9.26 7.48 -8.42
CA ARG A 75 -8.98 6.33 -7.55
C ARG A 75 -10.23 5.94 -6.79
N VAL A 76 -10.32 4.65 -6.49
CA VAL A 76 -11.26 4.11 -5.53
C VAL A 76 -10.62 4.16 -4.15
N VAL A 77 -11.34 4.68 -3.16
CA VAL A 77 -10.92 4.69 -1.75
C VAL A 77 -11.83 3.73 -0.99
N VAL A 78 -11.24 2.72 -0.38
CA VAL A 78 -11.96 1.67 0.35
C VAL A 78 -11.52 1.72 1.81
N PRO A 79 -12.35 2.27 2.73
CA PRO A 79 -12.11 2.16 4.16
C PRO A 79 -12.49 0.75 4.64
N LEU A 80 -11.54 0.07 5.30
CA LEU A 80 -11.72 -1.24 5.92
C LEU A 80 -11.74 -1.05 7.44
N LYS A 81 -12.91 -1.28 8.03
CA LYS A 81 -13.05 -1.29 9.49
C LYS A 81 -12.67 -2.65 10.03
N THR A 82 -11.73 -2.67 10.96
CA THR A 82 -11.27 -3.88 11.65
C THR A 82 -11.40 -3.69 13.15
N GLU A 83 -11.31 -4.78 13.91
CA GLU A 83 -11.32 -4.72 15.38
C GLU A 83 -10.16 -3.92 15.96
N VAL A 84 -9.06 -3.77 15.21
CA VAL A 84 -7.86 -3.05 15.64
C VAL A 84 -7.80 -1.62 15.12
N GLY A 85 -8.81 -1.19 14.37
CA GLY A 85 -8.91 0.16 13.80
C GLY A 85 -9.19 0.16 12.29
N GLU A 86 -9.08 1.33 11.68
CA GLU A 86 -9.36 1.51 10.25
C GLU A 86 -8.08 1.40 9.41
N LEU A 87 -8.17 0.64 8.33
CA LEU A 87 -7.20 0.56 7.25
C LEU A 87 -7.82 1.18 5.99
N THR A 88 -7.18 2.17 5.40
CA THR A 88 -7.65 2.76 4.14
C THR A 88 -6.86 2.19 2.96
N VAL A 89 -7.57 1.67 1.96
CA VAL A 89 -6.98 1.21 0.70
C VAL A 89 -7.29 2.23 -0.38
N HIS A 90 -6.24 2.67 -1.08
CA HIS A 90 -6.37 3.50 -2.28
C HIS A 90 -5.99 2.66 -3.48
N ILE A 91 -6.89 2.54 -4.45
CA ILE A 91 -6.72 1.73 -5.65
C ILE A 91 -6.90 2.63 -6.86
N ALA A 92 -5.98 2.56 -7.80
CA ALA A 92 -6.16 3.16 -9.10
C ALA A 92 -5.62 2.25 -10.18
N LEU A 93 -6.27 2.31 -11.34
CA LEU A 93 -5.94 1.52 -12.49
C LEU A 93 -5.79 2.48 -13.67
N ARG A 94 -4.78 2.22 -14.49
CA ARG A 94 -4.58 2.90 -15.77
C ARG A 94 -4.39 1.82 -16.82
N GLN A 95 -5.22 1.85 -17.85
CA GLN A 95 -5.02 1.00 -19.01
C GLN A 95 -3.80 1.50 -19.79
N THR A 96 -2.86 0.61 -20.07
CA THR A 96 -1.76 0.90 -21.00
C THR A 96 -2.29 0.74 -22.42
N PRO A 97 -2.23 1.77 -23.28
CA PRO A 97 -2.56 1.61 -24.70
C PRO A 97 -1.63 0.59 -25.35
N ALA A 98 -2.13 -0.21 -26.31
CA ALA A 98 -1.37 -1.27 -26.97
C ALA A 98 -0.04 -0.83 -27.65
N ASN A 99 0.12 0.48 -27.91
CA ASN A 99 1.31 1.08 -28.54
C ASN A 99 2.15 1.98 -27.61
N ALA A 100 1.88 2.01 -26.29
CA ALA A 100 2.69 2.81 -25.37
C ALA A 100 3.95 2.02 -24.98
N ALA A 101 5.12 2.54 -25.37
CA ALA A 101 6.42 2.01 -24.98
C ALA A 101 6.48 1.79 -23.45
N SER A 102 7.08 0.67 -23.06
CA SER A 102 7.21 0.16 -21.70
C SER A 102 8.16 0.98 -20.83
N GLU A 103 7.84 2.25 -20.61
CA GLU A 103 8.46 3.07 -19.57
C GLU A 103 7.40 3.96 -18.92
N ILE A 104 6.73 3.42 -17.91
CA ILE A 104 5.94 4.25 -16.98
C ILE A 104 6.49 4.01 -15.58
N PHE A 105 7.70 4.51 -15.33
CA PHE A 105 8.10 4.80 -13.95
C PHE A 105 7.37 6.07 -13.51
N VAL A 106 6.55 5.97 -12.47
CA VAL A 106 6.05 7.15 -11.75
C VAL A 106 7.06 7.46 -10.65
N PRO A 107 7.96 8.44 -10.84
CA PRO A 107 8.88 8.81 -9.77
C PRO A 107 8.07 9.33 -8.59
N ILE A 108 8.39 8.83 -7.39
CA ILE A 108 7.89 9.40 -6.15
C ILE A 108 8.58 10.77 -6.02
N LEU A 109 7.82 11.86 -6.19
CA LEU A 109 8.32 13.21 -5.96
C LEU A 109 8.66 13.35 -4.46
N THR A 110 9.92 13.13 -4.10
CA THR A 110 10.48 13.63 -2.84
C THR A 110 10.71 15.13 -2.99
N SER A 111 9.71 15.94 -2.64
CA SER A 111 9.98 17.34 -2.38
C SER A 111 10.75 17.46 -1.06
N VAL A 112 12.07 17.50 -1.13
CA VAL A 112 12.87 18.14 -0.08
C VAL A 112 12.86 19.62 -0.43
N GLY A 113 12.08 20.39 0.31
CA GLY A 113 12.08 21.83 0.22
C GLY A 113 13.40 22.39 0.76
N THR A 114 13.90 23.41 0.08
CA THR A 114 14.44 24.64 0.68
C THR A 114 13.95 25.80 -0.16
#